data_AF-A0A838NLM8-F1
#
_entry.id   AF-A0A838NLM8-F1
#
_cell.length_a   1.000
_cell.length_b   1.000
_cell.length_c   1.000
_cell.angle_alpha   90.00
_cell.angle_beta   90.00
_cell.angle_gamma   90.00
#
_symmetry.space_group_name_H-M   'P 1'
#
loop_
_entity.id
_entity.type
_entity.pdbx_description
1 polymer ?
#
loop_
_entity_poly.entity_id
_entity_poly.type
_entity_poly.pdbx_seq_one_letter_code
_entity_poly.pdbx_strand_id
1 'polypeptide(L)'
;MPNPTEAPAVPEAPQWDPFQLMDRMDEEALRKELDGVAATDLVYVVKESSQEVVGLSKTGVDECCMALVSQGQVIREENLQYELIGEGDDREALFKVKAARFAVSPAGQEVRLDQVIGVKRQPLYYEPAQLDLDSRVPSKKYRGNTYRELLEFAEGRDYLAWMADNFGESEIRDFARRVLGGEEMVAQRGRQLNPHWYEAGAMKAARNARFRLIPGSVRSQVIASARQGGQARVVEPQTGASREVAKPAVAAAGAAEVVSRVGPYAPTEKQVAFYQRLAESAVFSEEERRRALEWLATKATRQTIKDQIGWLKRQVETRRTQRAGESAA
;
A
#
# COMPACT_ATOMS: atom_id res chain seq x y z
N MET A 1 17.58 32.13 46.00
CA MET A 1 17.89 30.83 45.35
C MET A 1 17.08 30.76 44.05
N PRO A 2 17.65 31.13 42.90
CA PRO A 2 16.96 31.05 41.61
C PRO A 2 16.95 29.59 41.10
N ASN A 3 15.83 29.19 40.47
CA ASN A 3 15.62 27.86 39.89
C ASN A 3 16.57 27.62 38.71
N PRO A 4 17.13 26.40 38.56
CA PRO A 4 17.97 26.06 37.42
C PRO A 4 17.12 25.97 36.15
N THR A 5 17.63 26.63 35.13
CA THR A 5 17.12 26.78 33.77
C THR A 5 16.81 25.43 33.13
N GLU A 6 15.54 25.21 32.79
CA GLU A 6 15.07 24.10 31.96
C GLU A 6 15.58 24.34 30.53
N ALA A 7 16.47 23.47 30.04
CA ALA A 7 16.99 23.56 28.69
C ALA A 7 15.86 23.29 27.67
N PRO A 8 15.75 24.05 26.57
CA PRO A 8 14.71 23.83 25.57
C PRO A 8 14.88 22.44 24.94
N ALA A 9 13.81 21.65 24.99
CA ALA A 9 13.75 20.34 24.36
C ALA A 9 14.07 20.47 22.87
N VAL A 10 15.09 19.73 22.41
CA VAL A 10 15.43 19.64 20.99
C VAL A 10 14.22 19.00 20.29
N PRO A 11 13.63 19.65 19.27
CA PRO A 11 12.52 19.04 18.55
C PRO A 11 12.99 17.74 17.90
N GLU A 12 12.34 16.63 18.27
CA GLU A 12 12.60 15.33 17.64
C GLU A 12 12.37 15.46 16.14
N ALA A 13 13.35 15.01 15.34
CA ALA A 13 13.20 14.96 13.90
C ALA A 13 11.94 14.15 13.56
N PRO A 14 11.10 14.61 12.61
CA PRO A 14 9.82 13.97 12.34
C PRO A 14 10.04 12.50 11.98
N GLN A 15 9.41 11.64 12.77
CA GLN A 15 9.41 10.19 12.57
C GLN A 15 8.82 9.89 11.19
N TRP A 16 9.67 9.37 10.30
CA TRP A 16 9.27 9.06 8.94
C TRP A 16 8.29 7.89 8.91
N ASP A 17 7.33 7.92 7.98
CA ASP A 17 6.30 6.88 7.85
C ASP A 17 6.55 6.06 6.56
N PRO A 18 7.00 4.79 6.67
CA PRO A 18 7.23 3.92 5.52
C PRO A 18 6.02 3.80 4.58
N PHE A 19 4.79 3.92 5.10
CA PHE A 19 3.58 3.84 4.28
C PHE A 19 3.40 5.09 3.41
N GLN A 20 3.81 6.26 3.89
CA GLN A 20 3.80 7.49 3.07
C GLN A 20 4.83 7.43 1.95
N LEU A 21 5.99 6.78 2.17
CA LEU A 21 6.93 6.54 1.09
C LEU A 21 6.35 5.60 0.04
N MET A 22 5.79 4.46 0.45
CA MET A 22 5.18 3.51 -0.47
C MET A 22 4.05 4.17 -1.28
N ASP A 23 3.22 4.98 -0.64
CA ASP A 23 2.17 5.76 -1.30
C ASP A 23 2.74 6.72 -2.37
N ARG A 24 3.86 7.40 -2.08
CA ARG A 24 4.55 8.26 -3.06
C ARG A 24 5.11 7.45 -4.23
N MET A 25 5.67 6.28 -3.97
CA MET A 25 6.18 5.39 -5.01
C MET A 25 5.06 4.84 -5.90
N ASP A 26 3.93 4.48 -5.31
CA ASP A 26 2.75 4.06 -6.07
C ASP A 26 2.21 5.21 -6.94
N GLU A 27 2.28 6.46 -6.45
CA GLU A 27 1.90 7.63 -7.23
C GLU A 27 2.86 7.91 -8.39
N GLU A 28 4.17 7.75 -8.18
CA GLU A 28 5.17 7.81 -9.25
C GLU A 28 4.96 6.69 -10.28
N ALA A 29 4.69 5.47 -9.82
CA ALA A 29 4.41 4.32 -10.68
C ALA A 29 3.14 4.52 -11.52
N LEU A 30 2.07 5.03 -10.91
CA LEU A 30 0.85 5.40 -11.62
C LEU A 30 1.11 6.49 -12.66
N ARG A 31 1.86 7.54 -12.29
CA ARG A 31 2.18 8.62 -13.23
C ARG A 31 2.94 8.09 -14.44
N LYS A 32 3.93 7.23 -14.21
CA LYS A 32 4.67 6.53 -15.27
C LYS A 32 3.74 5.71 -16.16
N GLU A 33 2.79 5.00 -15.57
CA GLU A 33 1.84 4.19 -16.32
C GLU A 33 0.90 5.02 -17.18
N LEU A 34 0.43 6.18 -16.69
CA LEU A 34 -0.33 7.16 -17.48
C LEU A 34 0.49 7.72 -18.64
N ASP A 35 1.81 7.85 -18.46
CA ASP A 35 2.77 8.21 -19.50
C ASP A 35 3.15 7.02 -20.42
N GLY A 36 2.53 5.85 -20.24
CA GLY A 36 2.77 4.63 -21.03
C GLY A 36 4.00 3.82 -20.62
N VAL A 37 4.61 4.13 -19.47
CA VAL A 37 5.77 3.44 -18.91
C VAL A 37 5.33 2.47 -17.82
N ALA A 38 5.45 1.17 -18.09
CA ALA A 38 5.08 0.13 -17.12
C ALA A 38 6.05 0.09 -15.93
N ALA A 39 5.50 0.06 -14.70
CA ALA A 39 6.28 -0.17 -13.49
C ALA A 39 6.55 -1.68 -13.30
N THR A 40 7.81 -2.06 -13.19
CA THR A 40 8.25 -3.47 -13.08
C THR A 40 8.44 -3.95 -11.65
N ASP A 41 8.58 -3.03 -10.70
CA ASP A 41 8.81 -3.36 -9.29
C ASP A 41 7.55 -3.99 -8.70
N LEU A 42 7.66 -5.20 -8.15
CA LEU A 42 6.54 -5.90 -7.49
C LEU A 42 6.52 -5.64 -5.98
N VAL A 43 7.68 -5.40 -5.38
CA VAL A 43 7.85 -5.29 -3.94
C VAL A 43 8.69 -4.06 -3.60
N TYR A 44 8.25 -3.31 -2.60
CA TYR A 44 9.03 -2.29 -1.94
C TYR A 44 9.57 -2.83 -0.63
N VAL A 45 10.86 -2.64 -0.42
CA VAL A 45 11.55 -3.00 0.82
C VAL A 45 12.10 -1.73 1.43
N VAL A 46 11.50 -1.28 2.52
CA VAL A 46 12.01 -0.14 3.30
C VAL A 46 12.79 -0.69 4.48
N LYS A 47 14.09 -0.35 4.54
CA LYS A 47 14.96 -0.76 5.64
C LYS A 47 15.18 0.41 6.58
N GLU A 48 14.80 0.27 7.84
CA GLU A 48 15.03 1.28 8.86
C GLU A 48 15.78 0.64 10.04
N SER A 49 17.05 1.01 10.19
CA SER A 49 17.97 0.46 11.19
C SER A 49 18.04 -1.08 11.15
N SER A 50 17.24 -1.77 11.96
CA SER A 50 17.17 -3.24 12.08
C SER A 50 15.83 -3.83 11.63
N GLN A 51 14.86 -2.99 11.27
CA GLN A 51 13.53 -3.44 10.83
C GLN A 51 13.40 -3.34 9.32
N GLU A 52 12.76 -4.36 8.74
CA GLU A 52 12.42 -4.41 7.33
C GLU A 52 10.90 -4.35 7.18
N VAL A 53 10.41 -3.31 6.50
CA VAL A 53 9.00 -3.19 6.14
C VAL A 53 8.85 -3.54 4.66
N VAL A 54 8.07 -4.58 4.39
CA VAL A 54 7.86 -5.10 3.03
C VAL A 54 6.44 -4.77 2.58
N GLY A 55 6.34 -4.02 1.49
CA GLY A 55 5.08 -3.68 0.84
C GLY A 55 5.00 -4.26 -0.57
N LEU A 56 3.80 -4.63 -1.01
CA LEU A 56 3.54 -4.93 -2.42
C LEU A 56 3.27 -3.62 -3.15
N SER A 57 3.88 -3.39 -4.30
CA SER A 57 3.50 -2.26 -5.19
C SER A 57 2.10 -2.48 -5.78
N LYS A 58 1.59 -1.52 -6.57
CA LYS A 58 0.44 -1.77 -7.45
C LYS A 58 0.64 -3.04 -8.29
N THR A 59 1.74 -3.12 -9.03
CA THR A 59 2.06 -4.27 -9.89
C THR A 59 2.16 -5.57 -9.07
N GLY A 60 2.69 -5.51 -7.84
CA GLY A 60 2.72 -6.66 -6.94
C GLY A 60 1.34 -7.13 -6.47
N VAL A 61 0.39 -6.22 -6.29
CA VAL A 61 -1.02 -6.55 -6.01
C VAL A 61 -1.67 -7.18 -7.24
N ASP A 62 -1.38 -6.67 -8.44
CA ASP A 62 -1.87 -7.23 -9.70
C ASP A 62 -1.34 -8.65 -9.91
N GLU A 63 -0.05 -8.89 -9.65
CA GLU A 63 0.58 -10.21 -9.70
C GLU A 63 -0.05 -11.20 -8.71
N CYS A 64 -0.36 -10.74 -7.48
CA CYS A 64 -1.11 -11.55 -6.53
C CYS A 64 -2.51 -11.91 -7.04
N CYS A 65 -3.17 -11.02 -7.78
CA CYS A 65 -4.46 -11.31 -8.40
C CYS A 65 -4.29 -12.38 -9.49
N MET A 66 -3.25 -12.30 -10.32
CA MET A 66 -2.94 -13.34 -11.32
C MET A 66 -2.62 -14.70 -10.68
N ALA A 67 -1.90 -14.71 -9.57
CA ALA A 67 -1.63 -15.92 -8.79
C ALA A 67 -2.91 -16.53 -8.18
N LEU A 68 -3.96 -15.74 -7.94
CA LEU A 68 -5.28 -16.26 -7.57
C LEU A 68 -6.02 -16.87 -8.76
N VAL A 69 -5.88 -16.28 -9.96
CA VAL A 69 -6.50 -16.81 -11.19
C VAL A 69 -6.05 -18.25 -11.45
N SER A 70 -4.76 -18.54 -11.29
CA SER A 70 -4.23 -19.91 -11.44
C SER A 70 -4.78 -20.90 -10.40
N GLN A 71 -5.38 -20.41 -9.31
CA GLN A 71 -6.04 -21.19 -8.27
C GLN A 71 -7.57 -21.24 -8.45
N GLY A 72 -8.10 -20.77 -9.58
CA GLY A 72 -9.54 -20.68 -9.83
C GLY A 72 -10.22 -19.63 -8.96
N GLN A 73 -9.52 -18.56 -8.59
CA GLN A 73 -10.10 -17.43 -7.85
C GLN A 73 -9.89 -16.11 -8.60
N VAL A 74 -10.88 -15.24 -8.56
CA VAL A 74 -10.80 -13.89 -9.14
C VAL A 74 -11.25 -12.85 -8.13
N ILE A 75 -10.69 -11.65 -8.20
CA ILE A 75 -11.20 -10.49 -7.46
C ILE A 75 -11.87 -9.55 -8.46
N ARG A 76 -13.10 -9.14 -8.17
CA ARG A 76 -13.86 -8.19 -8.99
C ARG A 76 -14.17 -6.93 -8.18
N GLU A 77 -14.04 -5.79 -8.83
CA GLU A 77 -14.48 -4.50 -8.31
C GLU A 77 -15.96 -4.34 -8.65
N GLU A 78 -16.82 -4.20 -7.64
CA GLU A 78 -18.28 -4.14 -7.82
C GLU A 78 -18.81 -2.72 -7.90
N ASN A 79 -18.18 -1.79 -7.17
CA ASN A 79 -18.67 -0.42 -7.04
C ASN A 79 -17.51 0.51 -6.68
N LEU A 80 -17.49 1.68 -7.31
CA LEU A 80 -16.58 2.78 -7.03
C LEU A 80 -17.43 4.03 -6.73
N GLN A 81 -17.24 4.59 -5.53
CA GLN A 81 -17.88 5.82 -5.11
C GLN A 81 -16.82 6.79 -4.59
N TYR A 82 -17.09 8.08 -4.67
CA TYR A 82 -16.29 9.09 -4.01
C TYR A 82 -17.15 10.22 -3.46
N GLU A 83 -16.65 10.88 -2.43
CA GLU A 83 -17.23 12.10 -1.86
C GLU A 83 -16.15 13.16 -1.71
N LEU A 84 -16.48 14.42 -2.04
CA LEU A 84 -15.58 15.55 -1.80
C LEU A 84 -15.74 16.01 -0.34
N ILE A 85 -14.61 16.22 0.32
CA ILE A 85 -14.52 16.61 1.72
C ILE A 85 -13.64 17.86 1.82
N GLY A 86 -14.02 18.81 2.67
CA GLY A 86 -13.29 20.07 2.87
C GLY A 86 -13.71 21.18 1.90
N GLU A 87 -13.06 22.33 2.05
CA GLU A 87 -13.31 23.56 1.26
C GLU A 87 -11.98 24.16 0.76
N GLY A 88 -12.06 25.03 -0.25
CA GLY A 88 -10.88 25.72 -0.79
C GLY A 88 -9.80 24.77 -1.34
N ASP A 89 -8.56 25.03 -0.96
CA ASP A 89 -7.36 24.32 -1.42
C ASP A 89 -6.99 23.11 -0.53
N ASP A 90 -7.75 22.89 0.54
CA ASP A 90 -7.66 21.70 1.41
C ASP A 90 -8.72 20.64 1.02
N ARG A 91 -9.37 20.81 -0.14
CA ARG A 91 -10.32 19.83 -0.66
C ARG A 91 -9.64 18.51 -0.97
N GLU A 92 -10.30 17.44 -0.55
CA GLU A 92 -9.90 16.06 -0.82
C GLU A 92 -11.09 15.25 -1.31
N ALA A 93 -10.79 14.15 -2.00
CA ALA A 93 -11.78 13.15 -2.36
C ALA A 93 -11.56 11.88 -1.54
N LEU A 94 -12.61 11.39 -0.88
CA LEU A 94 -12.62 10.08 -0.23
C LEU A 94 -13.23 9.04 -1.17
N PHE A 95 -12.37 8.21 -1.73
CA PHE A 95 -12.75 7.09 -2.59
C PHE A 95 -13.09 5.86 -1.77
N LYS A 96 -14.15 5.16 -2.16
CA LYS A 96 -14.65 3.92 -1.57
C LYS A 96 -14.85 2.91 -2.71
N VAL A 97 -14.04 1.85 -2.72
CA VAL A 97 -14.15 0.76 -3.70
C VAL A 97 -14.62 -0.50 -3.01
N LYS A 98 -15.76 -1.02 -3.44
CA LYS A 98 -16.27 -2.32 -3.01
C LYS A 98 -15.70 -3.40 -3.93
N ALA A 99 -15.03 -4.39 -3.37
CA ALA A 99 -14.52 -5.52 -4.11
C ALA A 99 -14.98 -6.83 -3.47
N ALA A 100 -15.09 -7.87 -4.28
CA ALA A 100 -15.41 -9.22 -3.83
C ALA A 100 -14.51 -10.24 -4.52
N ARG A 101 -14.20 -11.32 -3.80
CA ARG A 101 -13.46 -12.45 -4.34
C ARG A 101 -14.43 -13.59 -4.66
N PHE A 102 -14.18 -14.26 -5.77
CA PHE A 102 -15.01 -15.35 -6.28
C PHE A 102 -14.14 -16.58 -6.52
N ALA A 103 -14.67 -17.75 -6.21
CA ALA A 103 -14.18 -19.01 -6.78
C ALA A 103 -14.86 -19.22 -8.13
N VAL A 104 -14.09 -19.59 -9.15
CA VAL A 104 -14.56 -19.80 -10.52
C VAL A 104 -14.34 -21.26 -10.88
N SER A 105 -15.42 -21.96 -11.24
CA SER A 105 -15.32 -23.34 -11.72
C SER A 105 -14.77 -23.39 -13.15
N PRO A 106 -14.27 -24.55 -13.63
CA PRO A 106 -13.87 -24.72 -15.03
C PRO A 106 -15.01 -24.44 -16.03
N ALA A 107 -16.26 -24.56 -15.59
CA ALA A 107 -17.45 -24.23 -16.39
C ALA A 107 -17.80 -22.73 -16.36
N GLY A 108 -17.01 -21.88 -15.69
CA GLY A 108 -17.24 -20.45 -15.56
C GLY A 108 -18.27 -20.05 -14.50
N GLN A 109 -18.73 -20.99 -13.66
CA GLN A 109 -19.66 -20.66 -12.58
C GLN A 109 -18.90 -19.99 -11.43
N GLU A 110 -19.46 -18.90 -10.91
CA GLU A 110 -18.84 -18.11 -9.86
C GLU A 110 -19.56 -18.26 -8.52
N VAL A 111 -18.80 -18.48 -7.45
CA VAL A 111 -19.29 -18.44 -6.07
C VAL A 111 -18.54 -17.37 -5.32
N ARG A 112 -19.26 -16.37 -4.80
CA ARG A 112 -18.66 -15.31 -3.98
C ARG A 112 -18.15 -15.91 -2.66
N LEU A 113 -16.88 -15.64 -2.35
CA LEU A 113 -16.21 -16.12 -1.15
C LEU A 113 -16.27 -15.08 -0.03
N ASP A 114 -15.82 -13.86 -0.33
CA ASP A 114 -15.77 -12.75 0.61
C ASP A 114 -15.82 -11.40 -0.11
N GLN A 115 -15.98 -10.34 0.69
CA GLN A 115 -16.17 -8.97 0.22
C GLN A 115 -15.55 -7.98 1.22
N VAL A 116 -14.96 -6.92 0.68
CA VAL A 116 -14.40 -5.81 1.45
C VAL A 116 -14.66 -4.48 0.77
N ILE A 117 -14.44 -3.40 1.51
CA ILE A 117 -14.37 -2.05 0.98
C ILE A 117 -12.93 -1.55 1.18
N GLY A 118 -12.30 -1.07 0.11
CA GLY A 118 -11.06 -0.29 0.14
C GLY A 118 -11.40 1.19 0.16
N VAL A 119 -10.62 1.96 0.93
CA VAL A 119 -10.80 3.41 1.02
C VAL A 119 -9.47 4.12 0.78
N LYS A 120 -9.53 5.33 0.20
CA LYS A 120 -8.39 6.22 0.07
C LYS A 120 -8.85 7.68 0.06
N ARG A 121 -8.18 8.53 0.84
CA ARG A 121 -8.25 9.99 0.71
C ARG A 121 -7.21 10.45 -0.30
N GLN A 122 -7.61 11.29 -1.23
CA GLN A 122 -6.74 11.83 -2.27
C GLN A 122 -6.89 13.35 -2.30
N PRO A 123 -5.81 14.11 -2.01
CA PRO A 123 -5.79 15.55 -2.19
C PRO A 123 -6.11 15.92 -3.64
N LEU A 124 -7.00 16.90 -3.81
CA LEU A 124 -7.28 17.46 -5.13
C LEU A 124 -6.15 18.38 -5.56
N TYR A 125 -5.54 19.08 -4.60
CA TYR A 125 -4.48 20.03 -4.86
C TYR A 125 -3.14 19.47 -4.43
N TYR A 126 -2.11 19.75 -5.21
CA TYR A 126 -0.73 19.55 -4.80
C TYR A 126 -0.04 20.91 -4.70
N GLU A 127 0.92 20.98 -3.79
CA GLU A 127 1.86 22.09 -3.74
C GLU A 127 2.98 21.74 -4.72
N PRO A 128 3.05 22.43 -5.88
CA PRO A 128 4.11 22.24 -6.85
C PRO A 128 5.49 22.41 -6.19
N ALA A 129 6.50 21.76 -6.77
CA ALA A 129 7.88 21.99 -6.36
C ALA A 129 8.18 23.49 -6.43
N GLN A 130 8.88 23.98 -5.42
CA GLN A 130 9.40 25.34 -5.41
C GLN A 130 10.24 25.55 -6.67
N LEU A 131 10.04 26.68 -7.36
CA LEU A 131 10.93 27.05 -8.45
C LEU A 131 12.10 27.83 -7.90
N ASP A 132 13.28 27.29 -8.10
CA ASP A 132 14.55 27.95 -7.90
C ASP A 132 15.35 27.96 -9.20
N LEU A 133 16.53 28.57 -9.15
CA LEU A 133 17.43 28.63 -10.31
C LEU A 133 17.90 27.23 -10.76
N ASP A 134 17.93 26.25 -9.86
CA ASP A 134 18.42 24.90 -10.13
C ASP A 134 17.30 23.96 -10.62
N SER A 135 16.06 24.46 -10.66
CA SER A 135 14.90 23.78 -11.22
C SER A 135 15.03 23.62 -12.73
N ARG A 136 14.59 22.46 -13.24
CA ARG A 136 14.63 22.18 -14.68
C ARG A 136 13.55 22.94 -15.43
N VAL A 137 13.92 23.43 -16.61
CA VAL A 137 13.04 24.23 -17.46
C VAL A 137 12.05 23.33 -18.21
N PRO A 138 10.75 23.66 -18.25
CA PRO A 138 9.72 22.86 -18.94
C PRO A 138 9.74 23.10 -20.47
N SER A 139 10.92 23.01 -21.09
CA SER A 139 11.12 23.22 -22.53
C SER A 139 11.51 21.92 -23.21
N LYS A 140 10.93 21.67 -24.39
CA LYS A 140 11.41 20.61 -25.28
C LYS A 140 12.76 20.96 -25.90
N LYS A 141 13.02 22.25 -26.20
CA LYS A 141 14.28 22.73 -26.78
C LYS A 141 15.42 22.67 -25.76
N TYR A 142 15.16 23.07 -24.52
CA TYR A 142 16.15 23.11 -23.43
C TYR A 142 15.93 21.99 -22.40
N ARG A 143 15.59 20.80 -22.89
CA ARG A 143 15.23 19.68 -22.02
C ARG A 143 16.43 19.26 -21.18
N GLY A 144 16.29 19.35 -19.86
CA GLY A 144 17.33 18.94 -18.91
C GLY A 144 18.13 20.10 -18.34
N ASN A 145 18.09 21.27 -18.97
CA ASN A 145 18.75 22.46 -18.45
C ASN A 145 18.01 23.08 -17.26
N THR A 146 18.77 23.71 -16.37
CA THR A 146 18.23 24.52 -15.26
C THR A 146 18.02 25.98 -15.67
N TYR A 147 17.25 26.74 -14.90
CA TYR A 147 17.13 28.18 -15.12
C TYR A 147 18.50 28.89 -14.99
N ARG A 148 19.35 28.44 -14.06
CA ARG A 148 20.71 28.93 -13.88
C ARG A 148 21.55 28.74 -15.13
N GLU A 149 21.56 27.54 -15.70
CA GLU A 149 22.31 27.22 -16.91
C GLU A 149 21.82 28.05 -18.12
N LEU A 150 20.51 28.30 -18.23
CA LEU A 150 19.98 29.15 -19.31
C LEU A 150 20.47 30.60 -19.23
N LEU A 151 20.86 31.10 -18.07
CA LEU A 151 21.41 32.45 -17.92
C LEU A 151 22.84 32.58 -18.45
N GLU A 152 23.54 31.47 -18.66
CA GLU A 152 24.94 31.46 -19.11
C GLU A 152 25.08 31.80 -20.61
N PHE A 153 24.01 31.65 -21.40
CA PHE A 153 24.06 31.85 -22.86
C PHE A 153 22.90 32.71 -23.39
N ALA A 154 23.16 33.45 -24.47
CA ALA A 154 22.24 34.45 -25.03
C ALA A 154 20.88 33.84 -25.41
N GLU A 155 20.87 32.71 -26.12
CA GLU A 155 19.61 32.04 -26.51
C GLU A 155 18.76 31.59 -25.31
N GLY A 156 19.39 31.27 -24.17
CA GLY A 156 18.69 30.86 -22.96
C GLY A 156 18.01 32.05 -22.31
N ARG A 157 18.68 33.21 -22.27
CA ARG A 157 18.09 34.47 -21.83
C ARG A 157 16.94 34.91 -22.72
N ASP A 158 17.06 34.78 -24.04
CA ASP A 158 15.98 35.08 -24.99
C ASP A 158 14.76 34.18 -24.73
N TYR A 159 14.99 32.89 -24.45
CA TYR A 159 13.92 31.97 -24.09
C TYR A 159 13.25 32.33 -22.76
N LEU A 160 14.03 32.72 -21.74
CA LEU A 160 13.47 33.19 -20.47
C LEU A 160 12.68 34.50 -20.64
N ALA A 161 13.13 35.40 -21.52
CA ALA A 161 12.40 36.62 -21.84
C ALA A 161 11.08 36.30 -22.54
N TRP A 162 11.11 35.36 -23.48
CA TRP A 162 9.88 34.84 -24.09
C TRP A 162 8.94 34.23 -23.05
N MET A 163 9.45 33.43 -22.10
CA MET A 163 8.65 32.88 -21.00
C MET A 163 8.02 33.98 -20.17
N ALA A 164 8.77 35.03 -19.80
CA ALA A 164 8.29 36.16 -19.02
C ALA A 164 7.06 36.85 -19.64
N ASP A 165 6.93 36.83 -20.97
CA ASP A 165 5.83 37.50 -21.67
C ASP A 165 4.70 36.54 -22.07
N ASN A 166 5.04 35.30 -22.44
CA ASN A 166 4.13 34.42 -23.18
C ASN A 166 3.66 33.19 -22.39
N PHE A 167 4.25 32.88 -21.22
CA PHE A 167 3.85 31.69 -20.48
C PHE A 167 2.45 31.85 -19.87
N GLY A 168 1.65 30.78 -19.90
CA GLY A 168 0.24 30.82 -19.44
C GLY A 168 0.08 31.03 -17.93
N GLU A 169 1.04 30.54 -17.13
CA GLU A 169 1.05 30.69 -15.67
C GLU A 169 1.73 32.01 -15.28
N SER A 170 1.01 32.90 -14.59
CA SER A 170 1.51 34.19 -14.08
C SER A 170 2.76 34.04 -13.21
N GLU A 171 2.79 33.01 -12.38
CA GLU A 171 3.85 32.73 -11.42
C GLU A 171 5.16 32.38 -12.14
N ILE A 172 5.07 31.67 -13.27
CA ILE A 172 6.23 31.36 -14.09
C ILE A 172 6.73 32.60 -14.83
N ARG A 173 5.80 33.44 -15.32
CA ARG A 173 6.16 34.72 -15.94
C ARG A 173 6.90 35.63 -14.97
N ASP A 174 6.36 35.78 -13.77
CA ASP A 174 6.95 36.62 -12.72
C ASP A 174 8.29 36.07 -12.25
N PHE A 175 8.40 34.75 -12.09
CA PHE A 175 9.67 34.09 -11.81
C PHE A 175 10.70 34.37 -12.91
N ALA A 176 10.36 34.18 -14.18
CA ALA A 176 11.27 34.43 -15.29
C ALA A 176 11.73 35.91 -15.36
N ARG A 177 10.83 36.88 -15.11
CA ARG A 177 11.19 38.31 -15.04
C ARG A 177 12.20 38.60 -13.93
N ARG A 178 11.98 38.05 -12.73
CA ARG A 178 12.87 38.24 -11.58
C ARG A 178 14.24 37.60 -11.80
N VAL A 179 14.26 36.38 -12.34
CA VAL A 179 15.48 35.66 -12.70
C VAL A 179 16.30 36.45 -13.72
N LEU A 180 15.66 37.02 -14.75
CA LEU A 180 16.31 37.92 -15.71
C LEU A 180 16.80 39.23 -15.08
N GLY A 181 16.12 39.70 -14.03
CA GLY A 181 16.54 40.83 -13.20
C GLY A 181 17.72 40.54 -12.27
N GLY A 182 18.22 39.29 -12.23
CA GLY A 182 19.34 38.88 -11.38
C GLY A 182 18.94 38.51 -9.95
N GLU A 183 17.64 38.33 -9.67
CA GLU A 183 17.18 37.86 -8.36
C GLU A 183 17.39 36.35 -8.24
N GLU A 184 18.22 35.92 -7.27
CA GLU A 184 18.26 34.53 -6.84
C GLU A 184 17.08 34.27 -5.91
N MET A 185 15.95 33.80 -6.45
CA MET A 185 14.73 33.59 -5.66
C MET A 185 14.13 32.20 -5.81
N VAL A 186 13.43 31.82 -4.74
CA VAL A 186 12.51 30.68 -4.71
C VAL A 186 11.09 31.20 -4.92
N ALA A 187 10.48 30.92 -6.07
CA ALA A 187 9.06 31.19 -6.29
C ALA A 187 8.22 30.02 -5.80
N GLN A 188 7.34 30.29 -4.83
CA GLN A 188 6.26 29.37 -4.47
C GLN A 188 5.13 29.54 -5.48
N ARG A 189 4.88 28.51 -6.29
CA ARG A 189 3.64 28.43 -7.05
C ARG A 189 2.50 28.15 -6.07
N GLY A 190 1.34 28.76 -6.31
CA GLY A 190 0.11 28.41 -5.60
C GLY A 190 -0.22 26.92 -5.76
N ARG A 191 -1.08 26.40 -4.88
CA ARG A 191 -1.58 25.03 -4.98
C ARG A 191 -2.23 24.80 -6.34
N GLN A 192 -1.85 23.72 -7.01
CA GLN A 192 -2.36 23.38 -8.34
C GLN A 192 -3.30 22.19 -8.23
N LEU A 193 -4.41 22.24 -8.97
CA LEU A 193 -5.32 21.11 -9.09
C LEU A 193 -4.59 19.95 -9.79
N ASN A 194 -4.51 18.80 -9.14
CA ASN A 194 -3.95 17.58 -9.71
C ASN A 194 -4.91 17.07 -10.81
N PRO A 195 -4.56 17.09 -12.11
CA PRO A 195 -5.48 16.66 -13.16
C PRO A 195 -5.85 15.17 -13.08
N HIS A 196 -5.09 14.37 -12.33
CA HIS A 196 -5.27 12.93 -12.18
C HIS A 196 -5.71 12.54 -10.76
N TRP A 197 -6.26 13.48 -9.98
CA TRP A 197 -6.73 13.18 -8.62
C TRP A 197 -7.77 12.05 -8.62
N TYR A 198 -8.61 11.97 -9.66
CA TYR A 198 -9.65 10.97 -9.75
C TYR A 198 -9.08 9.56 -9.98
N GLU A 199 -8.29 9.39 -11.03
CA GLU A 199 -7.66 8.13 -11.40
C GLU A 199 -6.75 7.63 -10.27
N ALA A 200 -5.97 8.54 -9.68
CA ALA A 200 -5.08 8.21 -8.58
C ALA A 200 -5.85 7.72 -7.35
N GLY A 201 -6.88 8.46 -6.94
CA GLY A 201 -7.69 8.10 -5.78
C GLY A 201 -8.46 6.79 -5.98
N ALA A 202 -9.10 6.63 -7.14
CA ALA A 202 -9.83 5.43 -7.50
C ALA A 202 -8.93 4.19 -7.54
N MET A 203 -7.78 4.27 -8.22
CA MET A 203 -6.85 3.14 -8.30
C MET A 203 -6.25 2.77 -6.94
N LYS A 204 -5.87 3.76 -6.11
CA LYS A 204 -5.34 3.49 -4.77
C LYS A 204 -6.39 2.84 -3.88
N ALA A 205 -7.65 3.29 -3.92
CA ALA A 205 -8.75 2.66 -3.19
C ALA A 205 -9.04 1.23 -3.69
N ALA A 206 -9.01 1.01 -5.01
CA ALA A 206 -9.17 -0.29 -5.63
C ALA A 206 -8.06 -1.27 -5.22
N ARG A 207 -6.79 -0.84 -5.29
CA ARG A 207 -5.64 -1.60 -4.78
C ARG A 207 -5.82 -1.96 -3.31
N ASN A 208 -6.24 -1.03 -2.46
CA ASN A 208 -6.49 -1.30 -1.04
C ASN A 208 -7.58 -2.36 -0.84
N ALA A 209 -8.64 -2.33 -1.66
CA ALA A 209 -9.69 -3.34 -1.63
C ALA A 209 -9.16 -4.72 -2.05
N ARG A 210 -8.42 -4.78 -3.17
CA ARG A 210 -7.82 -6.02 -3.68
C ARG A 210 -6.82 -6.61 -2.70
N PHE A 211 -5.90 -5.80 -2.15
CA PHE A 211 -4.91 -6.23 -1.15
C PHE A 211 -5.54 -6.90 0.07
N ARG A 212 -6.70 -6.40 0.54
CA ARG A 212 -7.43 -6.98 1.68
C ARG A 212 -8.05 -8.35 1.37
N LEU A 213 -8.36 -8.64 0.09
CA LEU A 213 -8.91 -9.94 -0.35
C LEU A 213 -7.84 -10.98 -0.68
N ILE A 214 -6.59 -10.57 -0.85
CA ILE A 214 -5.49 -11.48 -1.19
C ILE A 214 -5.05 -12.25 0.08
N PRO A 215 -5.06 -13.60 0.07
CA PRO A 215 -4.57 -14.42 1.17
C PRO A 215 -3.11 -14.12 1.53
N GLY A 216 -2.78 -14.22 2.82
CA GLY A 216 -1.40 -14.04 3.29
C GLY A 216 -0.38 -14.96 2.59
N SER A 217 -0.74 -16.21 2.31
CA SER A 217 0.13 -17.16 1.61
C SER A 217 0.46 -16.74 0.18
N VAL A 218 -0.53 -16.24 -0.58
CA VAL A 218 -0.31 -15.71 -1.93
C VAL A 218 0.61 -14.51 -1.89
N ARG A 219 0.40 -13.58 -0.93
CA ARG A 219 1.31 -12.43 -0.75
C ARG A 219 2.74 -12.88 -0.45
N SER A 220 2.92 -13.80 0.49
CA SER A 220 4.26 -14.32 0.83
C SER A 220 4.94 -15.01 -0.35
N GLN A 221 4.20 -15.76 -1.16
CA GLN A 221 4.73 -16.41 -2.36
C GLN A 221 5.21 -15.37 -3.38
N VAL A 222 4.38 -14.38 -3.72
CA VAL A 222 4.74 -13.33 -4.68
C VAL A 222 5.94 -12.51 -4.17
N ILE A 223 5.97 -12.17 -2.87
CA ILE A 223 7.11 -11.46 -2.28
C ILE A 223 8.40 -12.28 -2.39
N ALA A 224 8.36 -13.59 -2.10
CA ALA A 224 9.52 -14.45 -2.20
C ALA A 224 10.02 -14.56 -3.65
N SER A 225 9.10 -14.76 -4.61
CA SER A 225 9.44 -14.81 -6.03
C SER A 225 10.02 -13.49 -6.53
N ALA A 226 9.44 -12.34 -6.15
CA ALA A 226 9.95 -11.03 -6.55
C ALA A 226 11.36 -10.75 -6.00
N ARG A 227 11.65 -11.17 -4.76
CA ARG A 227 13.00 -11.08 -4.17
C ARG A 227 14.01 -11.94 -4.94
N GLN A 228 13.62 -13.16 -5.31
CA GLN A 228 14.48 -14.06 -6.09
C GLN A 228 14.70 -13.56 -7.52
N GLY A 229 13.69 -12.93 -8.13
CA GLY A 229 13.73 -12.40 -9.49
C GLY A 229 14.31 -10.99 -9.64
N GLY A 230 14.78 -10.36 -8.55
CA GLY A 230 15.31 -8.99 -8.59
C GLY A 230 14.26 -7.91 -8.85
N GLN A 231 12.97 -8.22 -8.66
CA GLN A 231 11.84 -7.28 -8.80
C GLN A 231 11.47 -6.60 -7.47
N ALA A 232 12.33 -6.74 -6.46
CA ALA A 232 12.20 -6.07 -5.18
C ALA A 232 13.09 -4.82 -5.16
N ARG A 233 12.46 -3.64 -5.07
CA ARG A 233 13.16 -2.37 -4.95
C ARG A 233 13.41 -2.06 -3.48
N VAL A 234 14.68 -2.07 -3.09
CA VAL A 234 15.11 -1.60 -1.77
C VAL A 234 15.14 -0.08 -1.79
N VAL A 235 14.48 0.54 -0.82
CA VAL A 235 14.43 1.98 -0.65
C VAL A 235 15.04 2.32 0.70
N GLU A 236 16.09 3.11 0.66
CA GLU A 236 16.71 3.66 1.85
C GLU A 236 15.95 4.92 2.27
N PRO A 237 15.73 5.13 3.58
CA PRO A 237 15.24 6.39 4.09
C PRO A 237 16.19 7.51 3.66
N GLN A 238 15.73 8.45 2.84
CA GLN A 238 16.49 9.67 2.65
C GLN A 238 16.41 10.46 3.96
N THR A 239 17.51 10.47 4.71
CA THR A 239 17.76 11.34 5.86
C THR A 239 17.95 12.77 5.39
N GLY A 240 16.86 13.45 5.01
CA GLY A 240 16.90 14.87 4.64
C GLY A 240 15.63 15.39 3.98
N ALA A 241 15.17 16.56 4.45
CA ALA A 241 14.02 17.35 4.00
C ALA A 241 12.63 16.81 4.38
N SER A 242 12.23 17.18 5.59
CA SER A 242 10.87 17.10 6.12
C SER A 242 9.89 17.95 5.32
N ARG A 243 8.65 17.46 5.15
CA ARG A 243 7.49 18.30 4.85
C ARG A 243 6.33 17.86 5.73
N GLU A 244 5.84 18.80 6.53
CA GLU A 244 4.79 18.63 7.54
C GLU A 244 3.43 18.37 6.88
N VAL A 245 2.79 17.26 7.24
CA VAL A 245 1.34 17.09 7.10
C VAL A 245 0.83 16.53 8.43
N ALA A 246 -0.03 17.30 9.10
CA ALA A 246 -0.55 17.00 10.43
C ALA A 246 -1.35 15.68 10.47
N LYS A 247 -1.02 14.81 11.43
CA LYS A 247 -1.76 13.57 11.78
C LYS A 247 -2.93 13.91 12.73
N PRO A 248 -4.14 13.33 12.57
CA PRO A 248 -5.13 13.32 13.63
C PRO A 248 -4.88 12.14 14.59
N ALA A 249 -5.05 12.40 15.89
CA ALA A 249 -4.83 11.46 16.99
C ALA A 249 -5.88 10.34 17.03
N VAL A 250 -5.44 9.09 17.24
CA VAL A 250 -6.32 7.96 17.59
C VAL A 250 -5.94 7.48 19.00
N ALA A 251 -6.93 7.43 19.88
CA ALA A 251 -6.79 7.09 21.30
C ALA A 251 -6.38 5.62 21.52
N ALA A 252 -5.47 5.42 22.46
CA ALA A 252 -4.98 4.11 22.91
C ALA A 252 -5.89 3.51 23.99
N ALA A 253 -6.05 2.18 23.96
CA ALA A 253 -6.66 1.43 25.06
C ALA A 253 -5.83 0.17 25.38
N GLY A 254 -5.36 0.11 26.64
CA GLY A 254 -5.39 -1.07 27.51
C GLY A 254 -4.38 -2.18 27.30
N ALA A 255 -3.36 -2.22 28.18
CA ALA A 255 -2.45 -3.34 28.37
C ALA A 255 -3.05 -4.47 29.23
N ALA A 256 -2.69 -5.71 28.93
CA ALA A 256 -2.68 -6.84 29.88
C ALA A 256 -1.50 -7.77 29.56
N GLU A 257 -0.71 -8.07 30.58
CA GLU A 257 0.51 -8.85 30.57
C GLU A 257 0.21 -10.32 30.88
N VAL A 258 0.65 -11.26 30.03
CA VAL A 258 0.76 -12.69 30.36
C VAL A 258 2.07 -13.24 29.80
N VAL A 259 2.92 -13.70 30.70
CA VAL A 259 4.20 -14.37 30.43
C VAL A 259 3.93 -15.74 29.79
N SER A 260 4.42 -15.96 28.56
CA SER A 260 4.53 -17.30 27.98
C SER A 260 5.67 -17.34 26.96
N ARG A 261 6.42 -18.45 26.97
CA ARG A 261 7.57 -18.73 26.11
C ARG A 261 7.13 -18.79 24.64
N VAL A 262 7.33 -17.70 23.90
CA VAL A 262 7.02 -17.65 22.46
C VAL A 262 8.32 -17.69 21.66
N GLY A 263 8.70 -18.89 21.23
CA GLY A 263 9.41 -19.00 19.95
C GLY A 263 8.46 -18.53 18.82
N PRO A 264 8.97 -18.17 17.62
CA PRO A 264 8.20 -17.54 16.53
C PRO A 264 7.04 -18.40 15.95
N TYR A 265 6.73 -19.54 16.56
CA TYR A 265 5.73 -20.52 16.14
C TYR A 265 4.78 -20.95 17.26
N ALA A 266 4.56 -20.12 18.30
CA ALA A 266 3.54 -20.44 19.30
C ALA A 266 2.14 -20.61 18.63
N PRO A 267 1.41 -21.69 18.92
CA PRO A 267 0.07 -21.91 18.38
C PRO A 267 -0.88 -20.77 18.76
N THR A 268 -1.68 -20.31 17.81
CA THR A 268 -2.73 -19.31 18.10
C THR A 268 -3.82 -19.91 18.99
N GLU A 269 -4.51 -19.10 19.79
CA GLU A 269 -5.61 -19.56 20.65
C GLU A 269 -6.67 -20.37 19.89
N LYS A 270 -6.97 -19.99 18.64
CA LYS A 270 -7.91 -20.71 17.77
C LYS A 270 -7.42 -22.10 17.39
N GLN A 271 -6.11 -22.26 17.21
CA GLN A 271 -5.50 -23.57 16.96
C GLN A 271 -5.55 -24.41 18.23
N VAL A 272 -5.22 -23.85 19.40
CA VAL A 272 -5.31 -24.54 20.70
C VAL A 272 -6.73 -25.04 20.96
N ALA A 273 -7.74 -24.19 20.77
CA ALA A 273 -9.13 -24.57 20.92
C ALA A 273 -9.59 -25.64 19.92
N PHE A 274 -9.05 -25.62 18.68
CA PHE A 274 -9.32 -26.68 17.70
C PHE A 274 -8.71 -28.01 18.13
N TYR A 275 -7.46 -28.02 18.62
CA TYR A 275 -6.79 -29.24 19.09
C TYR A 275 -7.52 -29.87 20.28
N GLN A 276 -7.99 -29.06 21.23
CA GLN A 276 -8.79 -29.53 22.36
C GLN A 276 -10.09 -30.19 21.89
N ARG A 277 -10.82 -29.54 20.97
CA ARG A 277 -12.05 -30.12 20.39
C ARG A 277 -11.80 -31.38 19.58
N LEU A 278 -10.67 -31.49 18.88
CA LEU A 278 -10.32 -32.69 18.13
C LEU A 278 -10.00 -33.86 19.07
N ALA A 279 -9.28 -33.58 20.17
CA ALA A 279 -8.97 -34.56 21.20
C ALA A 279 -10.23 -35.07 21.91
N GLU A 280 -11.21 -34.20 22.16
CA GLU A 280 -12.47 -34.50 22.84
C GLU A 280 -13.56 -35.04 21.90
N SER A 281 -13.35 -35.02 20.57
CA SER A 281 -14.35 -35.41 19.59
C SER A 281 -14.65 -36.92 19.62
N ALA A 282 -15.89 -37.28 19.97
CA ALA A 282 -16.41 -38.65 19.89
C ALA A 282 -16.66 -39.15 18.45
N VAL A 283 -16.44 -38.29 17.43
CA VAL A 283 -16.64 -38.64 16.02
C VAL A 283 -15.47 -39.44 15.44
N PHE A 284 -14.29 -39.29 16.03
CA PHE A 284 -13.07 -39.97 15.60
C PHE A 284 -12.68 -41.05 16.59
N SER A 285 -12.17 -42.18 16.08
CA SER A 285 -11.56 -43.19 16.95
C SER A 285 -10.30 -42.63 17.60
N GLU A 286 -9.88 -43.22 18.71
CA GLU A 286 -8.67 -42.81 19.42
C GLU A 286 -7.42 -42.91 18.53
N GLU A 287 -7.39 -43.90 17.65
CA GLU A 287 -6.30 -44.12 16.70
C GLU A 287 -6.31 -43.11 15.54
N GLU A 288 -7.49 -42.69 15.07
CA GLU A 288 -7.63 -41.58 14.11
C GLU A 288 -7.19 -40.25 14.72
N ARG A 289 -7.54 -39.98 15.98
CA ARG A 289 -7.09 -38.78 16.72
C ARG A 289 -5.57 -38.77 16.88
N ARG A 290 -4.98 -39.90 17.26
CA ARG A 290 -3.52 -40.05 17.41
C ARG A 290 -2.79 -39.77 16.10
N ARG A 291 -3.24 -40.38 14.99
CA ARG A 291 -2.66 -40.16 13.65
C ARG A 291 -2.82 -38.71 13.19
N ALA A 292 -3.97 -38.08 13.43
CA ALA A 292 -4.19 -36.68 13.08
C ALA A 292 -3.25 -35.75 13.86
N LEU A 293 -3.03 -35.99 15.16
CA LEU A 293 -2.13 -35.19 15.99
C LEU A 293 -0.65 -35.41 15.64
N GLU A 294 -0.22 -36.66 15.44
CA GLU A 294 1.15 -37.02 15.04
C GLU A 294 1.50 -36.45 13.65
N TRP A 295 0.55 -36.50 12.72
CA TRP A 295 0.69 -35.89 11.40
C TRP A 295 0.78 -34.37 11.48
N LEU A 296 -0.07 -33.72 12.30
CA LEU A 296 -0.02 -32.27 12.53
C LEU A 296 1.30 -31.84 13.17
N ALA A 297 1.86 -32.65 14.08
CA ALA A 297 3.16 -32.38 14.69
C ALA A 297 4.33 -32.49 13.70
N THR A 298 4.23 -33.34 12.66
CA THR A 298 5.32 -33.63 11.72
C THR A 298 5.27 -32.85 10.41
N LYS A 299 4.10 -32.31 10.00
CA LYS A 299 3.90 -31.66 8.68
C LYS A 299 3.30 -30.23 8.73
N ALA A 300 3.17 -29.64 9.92
CA ALA A 300 2.59 -28.30 10.10
C ALA A 300 3.46 -27.18 9.51
N THR A 301 3.18 -26.78 8.27
CA THR A 301 3.29 -25.38 7.86
C THR A 301 1.91 -24.74 7.98
N ARG A 302 1.81 -23.44 8.31
CA ARG A 302 0.53 -22.75 8.61
C ARG A 302 -0.58 -22.95 7.56
N GLN A 303 -0.19 -23.20 6.31
CA GLN A 303 -1.09 -23.40 5.17
C GLN A 303 -1.75 -24.79 5.16
N THR A 304 -1.01 -25.86 5.48
CA THR A 304 -1.56 -27.24 5.45
C THR A 304 -2.62 -27.47 6.53
N ILE A 305 -2.51 -26.78 7.67
CA ILE A 305 -3.46 -26.88 8.78
C ILE A 305 -4.84 -26.33 8.40
N LYS A 306 -4.91 -25.20 7.67
CA LYS A 306 -6.19 -24.55 7.34
C LYS A 306 -6.99 -25.36 6.32
N ASP A 307 -6.31 -25.86 5.29
CA ASP A 307 -6.95 -26.65 4.22
C ASP A 307 -7.47 -27.99 4.77
N GLN A 308 -6.77 -28.55 5.75
CA GLN A 308 -7.20 -29.77 6.43
C GLN A 308 -8.28 -29.57 7.48
N ILE A 309 -8.32 -28.44 8.21
CA ILE A 309 -9.49 -28.09 9.03
C ILE A 309 -10.73 -28.01 8.14
N GLY A 310 -10.59 -27.45 6.93
CA GLY A 310 -11.65 -27.45 5.92
C GLY A 310 -12.06 -28.86 5.48
N TRP A 311 -11.10 -29.75 5.22
CA TRP A 311 -11.37 -31.14 4.86
C TRP A 311 -12.05 -31.93 6.00
N LEU A 312 -11.56 -31.81 7.23
CA LEU A 312 -12.13 -32.47 8.42
C LEU A 312 -13.56 -32.00 8.71
N LYS A 313 -13.84 -30.70 8.57
CA LYS A 313 -15.21 -30.17 8.70
C LYS A 313 -16.16 -30.82 7.71
N ARG A 314 -15.76 -30.93 6.43
CA ARG A 314 -16.54 -31.61 5.39
C ARG A 314 -16.79 -33.08 5.73
N GLN A 315 -15.77 -33.81 6.19
CA GLN A 315 -15.92 -35.21 6.59
C GLN A 315 -16.90 -35.39 7.76
N VAL A 316 -16.84 -34.52 8.77
CA VAL A 316 -17.79 -34.54 9.90
C VAL A 316 -19.22 -34.29 9.42
N GLU A 317 -19.41 -33.34 8.51
CA GLU A 317 -20.73 -32.99 7.97
C GLU A 317 -21.31 -34.10 7.09
N THR A 318 -20.49 -34.74 6.24
CA THR A 318 -20.88 -35.92 5.46
C THR A 318 -21.30 -37.08 6.37
N ARG A 319 -20.51 -37.41 7.40
CA ARG A 319 -20.81 -38.51 8.33
C ARG A 319 -22.03 -38.23 9.20
N ARG A 320 -22.24 -36.96 9.60
CA ARG A 320 -23.44 -36.55 10.35
C ARG A 320 -24.71 -36.74 9.52
N THR A 321 -24.64 -36.43 8.23
CA THR A 321 -25.76 -36.60 7.29
C THR A 321 -26.08 -38.08 7.07
N GLN A 322 -25.07 -38.94 6.95
CA GLN A 322 -25.25 -40.39 6.83
C GLN A 322 -25.93 -41.01 8.06
N ARG A 323 -25.49 -40.67 9.27
CA ARG A 323 -26.12 -41.16 10.52
C ARG A 323 -27.56 -40.69 10.71
N ALA A 324 -27.87 -39.48 10.24
CA ALA A 324 -29.24 -38.96 10.28
C ALA A 324 -30.17 -39.73 9.31
N GLY A 325 -29.66 -40.15 8.16
CA GLY A 325 -30.40 -41.00 7.22
C GLY A 325 -30.65 -42.42 7.75
N GLU A 326 -29.66 -43.01 8.41
CA GLU A 326 -29.77 -44.36 9.02
C GLU A 326 -30.69 -44.40 10.24
N SER A 327 -30.91 -43.27 10.94
CA SER A 327 -31.82 -43.21 12.10
C SER A 327 -33.28 -42.95 11.72
N ALA A 328 -33.55 -42.62 10.45
CA ALA A 328 -34.89 -42.32 9.94
C ALA A 328 -35.49 -43.46 9.09
N ALA A 329 -34.73 -44.53 8.86
CA ALA A 329 -35.14 -45.77 8.21
C ALA A 329 -35.33 -46.87 9.25
#